data_AF-A0AAE8K625-F1
#
_entry.id   AF-A0AAE8K625-F1
#
_cell.length_a   1.000
_cell.length_b   1.000
_cell.length_c   1.000
_cell.angle_alpha   90.00
_cell.angle_beta   90.00
_cell.angle_gamma   90.00
#
_symmetry.space_group_name_H-M   'P 1'
#
loop_
_entity.id
_entity.type
_entity.pdbx_description
1 polymer ?
#
loop_
_entity_poly.entity_id
_entity_poly.type
_entity_poly.pdbx_seq_one_letter_code
_entity_poly.pdbx_strand_id
1 'polypeptide(L)'
;MGKIDLNKLTYEEIEERYIKYKIPGYYKFKNAEQVKNVFGWDFRTIRGFKDLSDEDKKLAEHLICNYLNGFGIGGRHKQRPTGIKKEGTRQRFKVSFKDGYSYLYFCGSIG
;
A
#
# COMPACT_ATOMS: atom_id res chain seq x y z
N MET A 1 -28.79 2.11 -0.48
CA MET A 1 -27.41 2.63 -0.53
C MET A 1 -26.77 2.15 -1.82
N GLY A 2 -26.33 3.07 -2.67
CA GLY A 2 -25.63 2.73 -3.92
C GLY A 2 -24.34 1.96 -3.64
N LYS A 3 -23.94 1.10 -4.59
CA LYS A 3 -22.70 0.33 -4.49
C LYS A 3 -21.51 1.30 -4.57
N ILE A 4 -20.72 1.40 -3.50
CA ILE A 4 -19.55 2.30 -3.46
C ILE A 4 -18.50 1.84 -4.48
N ASP A 5 -18.07 2.73 -5.37
CA ASP A 5 -16.94 2.49 -6.26
C ASP A 5 -15.62 2.76 -5.52
N LEU A 6 -14.95 1.69 -5.14
CA LEU A 6 -13.68 1.69 -4.42
C LEU A 6 -12.53 2.39 -5.17
N ASN A 7 -12.68 2.61 -6.47
CA ASN A 7 -11.67 3.28 -7.29
C ASN A 7 -11.89 4.81 -7.37
N LYS A 8 -13.01 5.31 -6.83
CA LYS A 8 -13.41 6.72 -6.87
C LYS A 8 -13.88 7.20 -5.50
N LEU A 9 -13.14 6.83 -4.46
CA LEU A 9 -13.48 7.20 -3.09
C LEU A 9 -13.26 8.71 -2.87
N THR A 10 -14.24 9.38 -2.29
CA THR A 10 -14.06 10.76 -1.81
C THR A 10 -13.21 10.79 -0.55
N TYR A 11 -12.78 11.98 -0.14
CA TYR A 11 -12.01 12.13 1.10
C TYR A 11 -12.83 11.65 2.31
N GLU A 12 -14.10 12.04 2.37
CA GLU A 12 -15.04 11.71 3.45
C GLU A 12 -15.26 10.19 3.53
N GLU A 13 -15.47 9.52 2.40
CA GLU A 13 -15.63 8.06 2.36
C GLU A 13 -14.38 7.32 2.84
N ILE A 14 -13.19 7.85 2.55
CA ILE A 14 -11.93 7.28 3.03
C ILE A 14 -11.84 7.46 4.55
N GLU A 15 -12.09 8.67 5.05
CA GLU A 15 -12.04 8.99 6.48
C GLU A 15 -13.02 8.13 7.30
N GLU A 16 -14.27 8.01 6.84
CA GLU A 16 -15.29 7.15 7.46
C GLU A 16 -14.81 5.71 7.59
N ARG A 17 -14.10 5.19 6.59
CA ARG A 17 -13.57 3.83 6.64
C ARG A 17 -12.44 3.69 7.64
N TYR A 18 -11.53 4.65 7.72
CA TYR A 18 -10.51 4.64 8.77
C TYR A 18 -11.12 4.60 10.17
N ILE A 19 -12.19 5.38 10.40
CA ILE A 19 -12.97 5.38 11.65
C ILE A 19 -13.63 4.02 11.87
N LYS A 20 -14.37 3.52 10.87
CA LYS A 20 -15.09 2.24 10.90
C LYS A 20 -14.16 1.07 11.24
N TYR A 21 -12.97 1.05 10.66
CA TYR A 21 -11.97 0.00 10.87
C TYR A 21 -11.01 0.28 12.04
N LYS A 22 -11.32 1.27 12.88
CA LYS A 22 -10.58 1.62 14.11
C LYS A 22 -9.07 1.78 13.88
N ILE A 23 -8.69 2.42 12.77
CA ILE A 23 -7.27 2.66 12.46
C ILE A 23 -6.85 3.92 13.23
N PRO A 24 -5.97 3.81 14.24
CA PRO A 24 -5.77 4.87 15.23
C PRO A 24 -4.98 6.09 14.74
N GLY A 25 -5.35 7.26 15.26
CA GLY A 25 -4.52 8.43 15.61
C GLY A 25 -3.79 9.21 14.53
N TYR A 26 -3.51 8.61 13.37
CA TYR A 26 -2.73 9.25 12.29
C TYR A 26 -3.17 8.80 10.90
N TYR A 27 -4.28 8.05 10.80
CA TYR A 27 -4.73 7.47 9.53
C TYR A 27 -3.60 6.69 8.83
N LYS A 28 -2.71 6.03 9.60
CA LYS A 28 -1.55 5.31 9.07
C LYS A 28 -1.83 3.82 8.99
N PHE A 29 -1.58 3.24 7.82
CA PHE A 29 -1.62 1.80 7.63
C PHE A 29 -0.43 1.12 8.30
N LYS A 30 -0.70 -0.02 8.95
CA LYS A 30 0.29 -0.89 9.59
C LYS A 30 0.49 -2.21 8.84
N ASN A 31 -0.51 -2.60 8.05
CA ASN A 31 -0.52 -3.89 7.35
C ASN A 31 -1.44 -3.83 6.13
N ALA A 32 -1.34 -4.86 5.29
CA ALA A 32 -2.12 -5.01 4.07
C ALA A 32 -3.63 -5.12 4.33
N GLU A 33 -4.04 -5.67 5.47
CA GLU A 33 -5.45 -5.85 5.81
C GLU A 33 -6.15 -4.49 6.03
N GLN A 34 -5.48 -3.54 6.67
CA GLN A 34 -6.01 -2.20 6.82
C GLN A 34 -6.15 -1.49 5.46
N VAL A 35 -5.21 -1.69 4.54
CA VAL A 35 -5.32 -1.14 3.18
C VAL A 35 -6.52 -1.75 2.45
N LYS A 36 -6.70 -3.06 2.54
CA LYS A 36 -7.86 -3.77 1.97
C LYS A 36 -9.17 -3.30 2.58
N ASN A 37 -9.23 -3.06 3.87
CA ASN A 37 -10.42 -2.57 4.53
C ASN A 37 -10.80 -1.15 4.05
N VAL A 38 -9.82 -0.25 3.94
CA VAL A 38 -10.09 1.14 3.53
C VAL A 38 -10.30 1.26 2.02
N PHE A 39 -9.47 0.63 1.19
CA PHE A 39 -9.51 0.83 -0.26
C PHE A 39 -10.06 -0.36 -1.05
N GLY A 40 -10.37 -1.48 -0.39
CA GLY A 40 -10.98 -2.65 -1.03
C GLY A 40 -10.03 -3.48 -1.90
N TRP A 41 -8.72 -3.21 -1.85
CA TRP A 41 -7.71 -3.99 -2.56
C TRP A 41 -6.57 -4.42 -1.65
N ASP A 42 -6.00 -5.58 -1.95
CA ASP A 42 -4.93 -6.20 -1.18
C ASP A 42 -3.65 -6.24 -2.03
N PHE A 43 -2.64 -5.45 -1.64
CA PHE A 43 -1.39 -5.40 -2.40
C PHE A 43 -0.58 -6.70 -2.32
N ARG A 44 -0.91 -7.65 -1.44
CA ARG A 44 -0.27 -8.97 -1.41
C ARG A 44 -0.61 -9.81 -2.65
N THR A 45 -1.61 -9.38 -3.41
CA THR A 45 -2.05 -10.03 -4.65
C THR A 45 -1.31 -9.57 -5.90
N ILE A 46 -0.43 -8.57 -5.79
CA ILE A 46 0.32 -8.02 -6.93
C ILE A 46 1.33 -9.03 -7.48
N ARG A 47 1.69 -8.88 -8.75
CA ARG A 47 2.67 -9.75 -9.42
C ARG A 47 4.02 -9.71 -8.67
N GLY A 48 4.60 -10.88 -8.43
CA GLY A 48 5.90 -11.02 -7.77
C GLY A 48 5.87 -11.05 -6.25
N PHE A 49 4.75 -10.70 -5.59
CA PHE A 49 4.70 -10.71 -4.12
C PHE A 49 4.73 -12.12 -3.54
N LYS A 50 4.05 -13.08 -4.19
CA LYS A 50 4.03 -14.49 -3.76
C LYS A 50 5.40 -15.18 -3.86
N ASP A 51 6.24 -14.69 -4.76
CA ASP A 51 7.57 -15.24 -5.06
C ASP A 51 8.64 -14.76 -4.05
N LEU A 52 8.30 -13.81 -3.18
CA LEU A 52 9.17 -13.35 -2.11
C LEU A 52 9.28 -14.40 -0.99
N SER A 53 10.43 -14.41 -0.30
CA SER A 53 10.56 -15.14 0.96
C SER A 53 9.62 -14.56 2.03
N ASP A 54 9.34 -15.29 3.10
CA ASP A 54 8.43 -14.79 4.14
C ASP A 54 9.00 -13.58 4.90
N GLU A 55 10.32 -13.49 5.05
CA GLU A 55 10.99 -12.31 5.57
C GLU A 55 10.82 -11.11 4.63
N ASP A 56 11.04 -11.34 3.33
CA ASP A 56 10.88 -10.30 2.31
C ASP A 56 9.42 -9.84 2.18
N LYS A 57 8.44 -10.74 2.35
CA LYS A 57 7.02 -10.36 2.37
C LYS A 57 6.70 -9.42 3.52
N LYS A 58 7.21 -9.72 4.73
CA LYS A 58 7.02 -8.86 5.90
C LYS A 58 7.67 -7.48 5.69
N LEU A 59 8.88 -7.44 5.16
CA LEU A 59 9.57 -6.20 4.85
C LEU A 59 8.85 -5.42 3.74
N ALA A 60 8.47 -6.06 2.65
CA ALA A 60 7.73 -5.45 1.56
C ALA A 60 6.39 -4.90 2.02
N GLU A 61 5.65 -5.63 2.86
CA GLU A 61 4.39 -5.17 3.45
C GLU A 61 4.58 -3.90 4.30
N HIS A 62 5.61 -3.88 5.15
CA HIS A 62 5.96 -2.71 5.94
C HIS A 62 6.31 -1.51 5.03
N LEU A 63 7.17 -1.73 4.03
CA LEU A 63 7.63 -0.68 3.13
C LEU A 63 6.52 -0.14 2.22
N ILE A 64 5.62 -0.99 1.72
CA ILE A 64 4.45 -0.56 0.94
C ILE A 64 3.51 0.26 1.82
N CYS A 65 3.26 -0.15 3.07
CA CYS A 65 2.49 0.66 4.01
C CYS A 65 3.17 2.03 4.26
N ASN A 66 4.49 2.05 4.45
CA ASN A 66 5.25 3.29 4.62
C ASN A 66 5.12 4.20 3.40
N TYR A 67 5.28 3.65 2.20
CA TYR A 67 5.08 4.36 0.94
C TYR A 67 3.70 4.99 0.85
N LEU A 68 2.65 4.22 1.07
CA LEU A 68 1.27 4.72 1.06
C LEU A 68 1.08 5.83 2.10
N ASN A 69 1.60 5.64 3.31
CA ASN A 69 1.50 6.62 4.39
C ASN A 69 2.22 7.95 4.09
N GLY A 70 3.18 7.96 3.16
CA GLY A 70 3.83 9.18 2.66
C GLY A 70 2.91 10.08 1.83
N PHE A 71 1.79 9.56 1.33
CA PHE A 71 0.78 10.33 0.62
C PHE A 71 -0.31 10.83 1.55
N GLY A 72 -0.86 12.01 1.24
CA GLY A 72 -2.08 12.53 1.86
C GLY A 72 -3.27 11.58 1.65
N ILE A 73 -4.19 11.56 2.61
CA ILE A 73 -5.32 10.61 2.69
C ILE A 73 -6.11 10.56 1.37
N GLY A 74 -6.46 11.71 0.79
CA GLY A 74 -7.23 11.78 -0.45
C GLY A 74 -6.49 11.27 -1.71
N GLY A 75 -5.16 11.24 -1.70
CA GLY A 75 -4.35 10.78 -2.84
C GLY A 75 -3.88 9.33 -2.73
N ARG A 76 -3.89 8.77 -1.52
CA ARG A 76 -3.27 7.47 -1.20
C ARG A 76 -3.89 6.29 -1.94
N HIS A 77 -5.21 6.30 -2.14
CA HIS A 77 -5.91 5.21 -2.84
C HIS A 77 -5.49 5.07 -4.32
N LYS A 78 -4.96 6.16 -4.93
CA LYS A 78 -4.48 6.17 -6.32
C LYS A 78 -3.14 5.47 -6.49
N GLN A 79 -2.41 5.29 -5.39
CA GLN A 79 -1.07 4.70 -5.37
C GLN A 79 -1.10 3.18 -5.25
N ARG A 80 -1.99 2.52 -6.02
CA ARG A 80 -2.19 1.07 -5.98
C ARG A 80 -1.04 0.35 -6.70
N PRO A 81 -0.22 -0.45 -6.01
CA PRO A 81 0.83 -1.22 -6.65
C PRO A 81 0.25 -2.29 -7.59
N THR A 82 1.00 -2.62 -8.64
CA THR A 82 0.66 -3.63 -9.65
C THR A 82 1.67 -4.78 -9.69
N GLY A 83 2.89 -4.55 -9.23
CA GLY A 83 3.91 -5.58 -9.12
C GLY A 83 5.07 -5.18 -8.21
N ILE A 84 5.84 -6.17 -7.78
CA ILE A 84 7.03 -6.00 -6.94
C ILE A 84 8.14 -6.94 -7.43
N LYS A 85 9.38 -6.45 -7.41
CA LYS A 85 10.58 -7.24 -7.68
C LYS A 85 11.65 -6.89 -6.64
N LYS A 86 12.21 -7.90 -5.97
CA LYS A 86 13.38 -7.71 -5.10
C LYS A 86 14.64 -7.51 -5.95
N GLU A 87 15.38 -6.43 -5.67
CA GLU A 87 16.71 -6.18 -6.21
C GLU A 87 17.71 -6.30 -5.05
N GLY A 88 17.97 -7.53 -4.60
CA GLY A 88 18.72 -7.81 -3.36
C GLY A 88 20.11 -7.19 -3.31
N THR A 89 20.87 -7.23 -4.42
CA THR A 89 22.20 -6.59 -4.53
C THR A 89 22.17 -5.07 -4.35
N ARG A 90 21.01 -4.44 -4.58
CA ARG A 90 20.77 -3.01 -4.41
C ARG A 90 19.97 -2.69 -3.14
N GLN A 91 19.72 -3.69 -2.29
CA GLN A 91 18.99 -3.58 -1.03
C GLN A 91 17.65 -2.82 -1.15
N ARG A 92 16.87 -3.15 -2.18
CA ARG A 92 15.60 -2.49 -2.46
C ARG A 92 14.59 -3.40 -3.14
N PHE A 93 13.33 -3.00 -3.07
CA PHE A 93 12.26 -3.49 -3.92
C PHE A 93 11.95 -2.46 -5.00
N LYS A 94 11.83 -2.90 -6.25
CA LYS A 94 11.20 -2.12 -7.32
C LYS A 94 9.70 -2.41 -7.31
N VAL A 95 8.89 -1.43 -6.93
CA VAL A 95 7.43 -1.53 -6.89
C VAL A 95 6.84 -0.77 -8.07
N SER A 96 6.04 -1.44 -8.88
CA SER A 96 5.43 -0.89 -10.09
C SER A 96 4.01 -0.42 -9.82
N PHE A 97 3.61 0.66 -10.46
CA PHE A 97 2.29 1.29 -10.41
C PHE A 97 1.77 1.46 -11.84
N LYS A 98 0.54 1.95 -12.00
CA LYS A 98 -0.03 2.19 -13.33
C LYS A 98 0.82 3.15 -14.16
N ASP A 99 1.35 4.21 -13.53
CA ASP A 99 1.99 5.33 -14.20
C ASP A 99 3.51 5.42 -13.93
N GLY A 100 4.12 4.36 -13.39
CA GLY A 100 5.56 4.37 -13.07
C GLY A 100 6.00 3.30 -12.08
N TYR A 101 7.11 3.56 -11.40
CA TYR A 101 7.61 2.72 -10.31
C TYR A 101 8.25 3.56 -9.21
N SER A 102 8.42 2.97 -8.04
CA SER A 102 9.23 3.52 -6.96
C SER A 102 10.16 2.45 -6.40
N TYR A 103 11.28 2.88 -5.85
CA TYR A 103 12.20 2.04 -5.11
C TYR A 103 11.93 2.14 -3.62
N LEU A 104 11.67 1.01 -2.99
CA LEU A 104 11.51 0.89 -1.55
C LEU A 104 12.78 0.25 -0.99
N TYR A 105 13.62 1.04 -0.36
CA TYR A 105 14.91 0.58 0.16
C TYR A 105 14.72 -0.13 1.50
N PHE A 106 15.56 -1.13 1.79
CA PHE A 106 15.44 -1.94 3.01
C PHE A 106 15.64 -1.12 4.29
N CYS A 107 16.30 0.04 4.20
CA CYS A 107 16.44 1.00 5.30
C CYS A 107 15.20 1.88 5.53
N GLY A 108 14.13 1.69 4.74
CA GLY A 108 12.88 2.45 4.89
C GLY A 108 12.76 3.69 4.01
N SER A 109 13.84 4.11 3.33
CA SER A 109 13.78 5.23 2.39
C SER A 109 13.05 4.86 1.09
N ILE A 110 12.56 5.88 0.40
CA ILE A 110 11.78 5.78 -0.83
C ILE A 110 12.47 6.65 -1.89
N GLY A 111 12.58 6.14 -3.13
CA GLY A 111 13.09 6.88 -4.28
C GLY A 111 12.57 6.36 -5.61
#